data_AF-A0A210PZN6-F1
#
_entry.id   AF-A0A210PZN6-F1
#
_cell.length_a   1.000
_cell.length_b   1.000
_cell.length_c   1.000
_cell.angle_alpha   90.00
_cell.angle_beta   90.00
_cell.angle_gamma   90.00
#
_symmetry.space_group_name_H-M   'P 1'
#
loop_
_entity.id
_entity.type
_entity.pdbx_description
1 polymer ?
#
loop_
_entity_poly.entity_id
_entity_poly.type
_entity_poly.pdbx_seq_one_letter_code
_entity_poly.pdbx_strand_id
1 'polypeptide(L)'
;MLKSSEKGLGEVQQLLNELECKVKAIEDKYKEKVDGKIQGKFRTGSGKPGEVIVKIAVEEKSGMIITGTRGQGKFRRTVMGSVSDYIVHHAHVPVLVCRQEKDLKA
;
A
#
# COMPACT_ATOMS: atom_id res chain seq x y z
N MET A 1 22.04 -4.92 -34.43
CA MET A 1 20.69 -4.79 -33.84
C MET A 1 20.57 -5.28 -32.39
N LEU A 2 21.49 -6.11 -31.86
CA LEU A 2 21.40 -6.66 -30.49
C LEU A 2 21.69 -5.66 -29.35
N LYS A 3 22.44 -4.58 -29.61
CA LYS A 3 22.83 -3.59 -28.58
C LYS A 3 21.69 -2.71 -28.04
N SER A 4 20.56 -2.62 -28.76
CA SER A 4 19.39 -1.85 -28.29
C SER A 4 18.54 -2.61 -27.26
N SER A 5 18.64 -3.94 -27.22
CA SER A 5 17.89 -4.80 -26.30
C SER A 5 18.52 -4.85 -24.90
N GLU A 6 19.86 -4.82 -24.80
CA GLU A 6 20.59 -4.82 -23.53
C GLU A 6 20.44 -3.49 -22.77
N LYS A 7 20.30 -2.38 -23.51
CA LYS A 7 20.15 -1.03 -22.90
C LYS A 7 18.82 -0.87 -22.16
N GLY A 8 17.73 -1.41 -22.71
CA GLY A 8 16.42 -1.38 -22.07
C GLY A 8 16.34 -2.29 -20.84
N LEU A 9 17.03 -3.43 -20.84
CA LEU A 9 17.10 -4.32 -19.68
C LEU A 9 17.83 -3.68 -18.49
N GLY A 10 18.89 -2.90 -18.76
CA GLY A 10 19.60 -2.15 -17.71
C GLY A 10 18.74 -1.05 -17.07
N GLU A 11 17.97 -0.31 -17.87
CA GLU A 11 17.06 0.74 -17.38
C GLU A 11 15.90 0.16 -16.55
N VAL A 12 15.32 -0.96 -17.00
CA VAL A 12 14.28 -1.68 -16.24
C VAL A 12 14.84 -2.21 -14.92
N GLN A 13 16.06 -2.77 -14.92
CA GLN A 13 16.70 -3.24 -13.69
C GLN A 13 16.97 -2.10 -12.70
N GLN A 14 17.37 -0.94 -13.19
CA GLN A 14 17.59 0.24 -12.36
C GLN A 14 16.29 0.73 -11.72
N LEU A 15 15.18 0.73 -12.48
CA LEU A 15 13.86 1.10 -11.98
C LEU A 15 13.32 0.10 -10.95
N LEU A 16 13.53 -1.20 -11.16
CA LEU A 16 13.17 -2.25 -10.21
C LEU A 16 13.96 -2.09 -8.90
N ASN A 17 15.27 -1.85 -8.98
CA ASN A 17 16.10 -1.62 -7.80
C ASN A 17 15.66 -0.36 -7.02
N GLU A 18 15.28 0.71 -7.72
CA GLU A 18 14.77 1.93 -7.08
C GLU A 18 13.43 1.68 -6.37
N LEU A 19 12.53 0.92 -6.98
CA LEU A 19 11.25 0.53 -6.36
C LEU A 19 11.48 -0.34 -5.12
N GLU A 20 12.37 -1.32 -5.18
CA GLU A 20 12.74 -2.14 -4.03
C GLU A 20 13.34 -1.32 -2.88
N CYS A 21 14.21 -0.35 -3.19
CA CYS A 21 14.76 0.57 -2.20
C CYS A 21 13.66 1.41 -1.53
N LYS A 22 12.69 1.92 -2.31
CA LYS A 22 11.55 2.68 -1.76
C LYS A 22 10.68 1.81 -0.85
N VAL A 23 10.45 0.55 -1.23
CA VAL A 23 9.72 -0.41 -0.40
C VAL A 23 10.46 -0.64 0.92
N LYS A 24 11.76 -0.94 0.89
CA LYS A 24 12.57 -1.15 2.11
C LYS A 24 12.55 0.05 3.04
N ALA A 25 12.69 1.27 2.50
CA ALA A 25 12.62 2.49 3.30
C ALA A 25 11.26 2.66 4.00
N ILE A 26 10.18 2.25 3.35
CA ILE A 26 8.84 2.24 3.95
C ILE A 26 8.76 1.18 5.04
N GLU A 27 9.24 -0.04 4.77
CA GLU A 27 9.26 -1.12 5.76
C GLU A 27 9.99 -0.72 7.04
N ASP A 28 11.18 -0.16 6.92
CA ASP A 28 12.01 0.20 8.08
C ASP A 28 11.36 1.30 8.91
N LYS A 29 10.79 2.31 8.25
CA LYS A 29 10.01 3.37 8.90
C LYS A 29 8.82 2.84 9.71
N TYR A 30 8.19 1.75 9.26
CA TYR A 30 7.07 1.15 9.97
C TYR A 30 7.53 0.13 11.02
N LYS A 31 8.64 -0.60 10.80
CA LYS A 31 9.24 -1.48 11.83
C LYS A 31 9.57 -0.70 13.10
N GLU A 32 10.17 0.49 12.97
CA GLU A 32 10.46 1.37 14.11
C GLU A 32 9.21 1.79 14.90
N LYS A 33 8.07 1.94 14.22
CA LYS A 33 6.80 2.34 14.86
C LYS A 33 6.05 1.18 15.47
N VAL A 34 6.30 -0.04 15.01
CA VAL A 34 5.75 -1.27 15.57
C VAL A 34 6.65 -1.69 16.72
N ASP A 35 6.51 -0.97 17.84
CA ASP A 35 7.24 -1.08 19.12
C ASP A 35 7.02 -2.43 19.84
N GLY A 36 7.19 -3.56 19.13
CA GLY A 36 7.08 -4.94 19.66
C GLY A 36 5.67 -5.38 20.08
N LYS A 37 4.69 -4.46 20.14
CA LYS A 37 3.32 -4.72 20.60
C LYS A 37 2.47 -5.52 19.61
N ILE A 38 2.88 -5.61 18.36
CA ILE A 38 2.14 -6.30 17.30
C ILE A 38 3.14 -7.14 16.51
N GLN A 39 2.85 -8.43 16.37
CA GLN A 39 3.57 -9.30 15.43
C GLN A 39 3.01 -9.04 14.03
N GLY A 40 3.88 -8.77 13.06
CA GLY A 40 3.47 -8.43 11.71
C GLY A 40 4.47 -8.89 10.67
N LYS A 41 3.97 -9.06 9.45
CA LYS A 41 4.77 -9.31 8.25
C LYS A 41 4.44 -8.27 7.19
N PHE A 42 5.44 -7.84 6.46
CA PHE A 42 5.25 -6.98 5.31
C PHE A 42 4.90 -7.82 4.08
N ARG A 43 3.97 -7.30 3.28
CA ARG A 43 3.58 -7.91 2.00
C ARG A 43 3.61 -6.85 0.92
N THR A 44 4.17 -7.24 -0.21
CA THR A 44 4.22 -6.44 -1.43
C THR A 44 3.46 -7.18 -2.52
N GLY A 45 2.93 -6.43 -3.47
CA GLY A 45 2.24 -7.00 -4.62
C GLY A 45 2.24 -6.02 -5.79
N SER A 46 2.05 -6.56 -6.99
CA SER A 46 1.98 -5.78 -8.23
C SER A 46 0.54 -5.67 -8.70
N GLY A 47 0.18 -4.52 -9.26
CA GLY A 47 -1.17 -4.24 -9.77
C GLY A 47 -1.83 -3.05 -9.08
N LYS A 48 -3.17 -2.95 -9.19
CA LYS A 48 -3.92 -1.86 -8.55
C LYS A 48 -3.92 -2.06 -7.03
N PRO A 49 -3.59 -1.04 -6.22
CA PRO A 49 -3.44 -1.21 -4.77
C PRO A 49 -4.64 -1.83 -4.07
N GLY A 50 -5.87 -1.41 -4.42
CA GLY A 50 -7.09 -1.94 -3.81
C GLY A 50 -7.29 -3.43 -4.10
N GLU A 51 -7.10 -3.85 -5.35
CA GLU A 51 -7.19 -5.25 -5.78
C GLU A 51 -6.15 -6.12 -5.05
N VAL A 52 -4.90 -5.64 -4.99
CA VAL A 52 -3.80 -6.34 -4.33
C VAL A 52 -4.06 -6.50 -2.83
N ILE A 53 -4.56 -5.47 -2.16
CA ILE A 53 -4.87 -5.53 -0.72
C ILE A 53 -5.96 -6.56 -0.44
N VAL A 54 -7.04 -6.56 -1.22
CA VAL A 54 -8.14 -7.54 -1.07
C VAL A 54 -7.64 -8.96 -1.33
N LYS A 55 -6.83 -9.15 -2.38
CA LYS A 55 -6.22 -10.45 -2.70
C LYS A 55 -5.34 -10.97 -1.57
N ILE A 56 -4.45 -10.14 -1.04
CA ILE A 56 -3.56 -10.51 0.08
C ILE A 56 -4.41 -10.83 1.33
N ALA A 57 -5.47 -10.07 1.60
CA ALA A 57 -6.34 -10.35 2.74
C ALA A 57 -6.96 -11.76 2.66
N VAL A 58 -7.35 -12.21 1.46
CA VAL A 58 -7.85 -13.58 1.22
C VAL A 58 -6.74 -14.61 1.43
N GLU A 59 -5.58 -14.41 0.81
CA GLU A 59 -4.42 -15.31 0.93
C GLU A 59 -3.98 -15.50 2.39
N GLU A 60 -4.07 -14.43 3.18
CA GLU A 60 -3.70 -14.39 4.59
C GLU A 60 -4.82 -14.77 5.55
N LYS A 61 -6.02 -15.07 5.03
CA LYS A 61 -7.22 -15.37 5.83
C LYS A 61 -7.45 -14.30 6.91
N SER A 62 -7.29 -13.04 6.52
CA SER A 62 -7.39 -11.90 7.43
C SER A 62 -8.82 -11.78 7.97
N GLY A 63 -8.98 -11.59 9.28
CA GLY A 63 -10.31 -11.41 9.89
C GLY A 63 -10.90 -10.01 9.71
N MET A 64 -10.07 -9.02 9.37
CA MET A 64 -10.46 -7.61 9.18
C MET A 64 -9.37 -6.87 8.38
N ILE A 65 -9.76 -5.86 7.62
CA ILE A 65 -8.83 -4.92 6.97
C ILE A 65 -8.90 -3.57 7.69
N ILE A 66 -7.74 -3.01 8.07
CA ILE A 66 -7.63 -1.66 8.63
C ILE A 66 -6.92 -0.78 7.61
N THR A 67 -7.53 0.34 7.24
CA THR A 67 -6.97 1.30 6.27
C THR A 67 -7.19 2.74 6.73
N GLY A 68 -6.41 3.67 6.22
CA GLY A 68 -6.66 5.11 6.40
C GLY A 68 -7.72 5.63 5.43
N THR A 69 -8.19 6.86 5.60
CA THR A 69 -9.07 7.52 4.62
C THR A 69 -8.35 8.07 3.40
N ARG A 70 -7.07 8.43 3.49
CA ARG A 70 -6.32 9.15 2.45
C ARG A 70 -4.83 8.80 2.46
N GLY A 71 -4.17 8.97 1.31
CA GLY A 71 -2.71 8.96 1.20
C GLY A 71 -2.07 10.31 1.57
N GLN A 72 -0.76 10.46 1.40
CA GLN A 72 0.05 11.66 1.73
C GLN A 72 -0.22 12.89 0.83
N GLY A 73 -1.35 12.97 0.11
CA GLY A 73 -1.65 14.01 -0.88
C GLY A 73 -2.55 15.15 -0.37
N LYS A 74 -2.45 16.33 -1.00
CA LYS A 74 -3.17 17.59 -0.64
C LYS A 74 -4.67 17.63 -1.03
N PHE A 75 -5.36 16.50 -1.17
CA PHE A 75 -6.77 16.48 -1.60
C PHE A 75 -7.71 16.70 -0.40
N ARG A 76 -7.91 17.98 -0.05
CA ARG A 76 -8.67 18.43 1.12
C ARG A 76 -10.20 18.23 1.01
N ARG A 77 -10.74 17.78 -0.14
CA ARG A 77 -12.19 17.77 -0.42
C ARG A 77 -12.86 16.38 -0.53
N THR A 78 -12.12 15.27 -0.52
CA THR A 78 -12.73 13.94 -0.72
C THR A 78 -12.78 13.15 0.59
N VAL A 79 -13.96 12.85 1.14
CA VAL A 79 -14.12 12.17 2.44
C VAL A 79 -13.51 10.76 2.45
N MET A 80 -13.47 10.08 1.29
CA MET A 80 -12.92 8.73 1.10
C MET A 80 -11.86 8.73 -0.03
N GLY A 81 -10.73 8.05 0.17
CA GLY A 81 -9.70 7.87 -0.87
C GLY A 81 -10.02 6.72 -1.81
N SER A 82 -9.51 6.75 -3.06
CA SER A 82 -9.83 5.75 -4.10
C SER A 82 -9.47 4.30 -3.72
N VAL A 83 -8.40 4.11 -2.96
CA VAL A 83 -7.99 2.76 -2.49
C VAL A 83 -8.92 2.28 -1.39
N SER A 84 -9.22 3.12 -0.40
CA SER A 84 -10.10 2.76 0.71
C SER A 84 -11.54 2.53 0.24
N ASP A 85 -12.01 3.36 -0.69
CA ASP A 85 -13.30 3.17 -1.37
C ASP A 85 -13.37 1.81 -2.08
N TYR A 86 -12.33 1.46 -2.85
CA TYR A 86 -12.26 0.15 -3.50
C TYR A 86 -12.31 -0.99 -2.48
N ILE A 87 -11.51 -0.92 -1.41
CA ILE A 87 -11.45 -1.96 -0.37
C ILE A 87 -12.81 -2.14 0.30
N VAL A 88 -13.49 -1.05 0.68
CA VAL A 88 -14.81 -1.11 1.35
C VAL A 88 -15.84 -1.85 0.49
N HIS A 89 -15.81 -1.67 -0.83
CA HIS A 89 -16.77 -2.30 -1.74
C HIS A 89 -16.43 -3.75 -2.11
N HIS A 90 -15.17 -4.19 -1.95
CA HIS A 90 -14.71 -5.49 -2.48
C HIS A 90 -14.12 -6.43 -1.42
N ALA A 91 -13.92 -5.97 -0.19
CA ALA A 91 -13.40 -6.82 0.88
C ALA A 91 -14.42 -7.90 1.28
N HIS A 92 -13.91 -9.12 1.48
CA HIS A 92 -14.69 -10.26 1.99
C HIS A 92 -14.82 -10.27 3.52
N VAL A 93 -14.16 -9.31 4.20
CA VAL A 93 -14.11 -9.16 5.65
C VAL A 93 -14.44 -7.73 6.06
N PRO A 94 -14.81 -7.48 7.33
CA PRO A 94 -15.03 -6.13 7.82
C PRO A 94 -13.86 -5.19 7.51
N VAL A 95 -14.18 -3.94 7.21
CA VAL A 95 -13.20 -2.89 6.89
C VAL A 95 -13.33 -1.74 7.89
N LEU A 96 -12.27 -1.48 8.64
CA LEU A 96 -12.15 -0.31 9.50
C LEU A 96 -11.39 0.79 8.76
N VAL A 97 -12.08 1.90 8.50
CA VAL A 97 -11.48 3.08 7.87
C VAL A 97 -11.17 4.13 8.93
N CYS A 98 -9.88 4.32 9.20
CA CYS A 98 -9.37 5.27 10.20
C CYS A 98 -9.23 6.68 9.59
N ARG A 99 -10.03 7.63 10.07
CA ARG A 99 -9.90 9.06 9.75
C ARG A 99 -8.82 9.71 10.60
N GLN A 100 -8.06 10.64 10.01
CA GLN A 100 -7.20 11.51 10.81
C GLN A 100 -8.05 12.55 11.52
N GLU A 101 -7.67 12.91 12.75
CA GLU A 101 -8.38 13.93 13.55
C GLU A 101 -8.52 15.28 12.82
N LYS A 102 -7.53 15.61 11.97
CA LYS A 102 -7.53 16.81 11.12
C LYS A 102 -8.67 16.84 10.11
N ASP A 103 -9.22 15.68 9.73
CA ASP A 103 -10.35 15.55 8.80
C ASP A 103 -11.71 15.68 9.48
N LEU A 104 -11.76 15.76 10.81
CA LEU A 104 -12.98 15.95 11.60
C LEU A 104 -13.22 17.42 11.95
N LYS A 105 -12.18 18.25 11.87
CA LYS A 105 -12.21 19.69 12.20
C LYS A 105 -12.32 20.59 10.95
N ALA A 106 -12.69 20.01 9.80
CA ALA A 106 -12.75 20.69 8.51
C ALA A 106 -14.18 21.07 8.13
#